data_AF-A0AB37HIX8-F1
#
_entry.id   AF-A0AB37HIX8-F1
#
_cell.length_a   1.000
_cell.length_b   1.000
_cell.length_c   1.000
_cell.angle_alpha   90.00
_cell.angle_beta   90.00
_cell.angle_gamma   90.00
#
_symmetry.space_group_name_H-M   'P 1'
#
loop_
_entity.id
_entity.type
_entity.pdbx_description
1 polymer ?
#
loop_
_entity_poly.entity_id
_entity_poly.type
_entity_poly.pdbx_seq_one_letter_code
_entity_poly.pdbx_strand_id
1 'polypeptide(L)'
;MEFKGGDRVHVMMLGGKEVDFYGTLSEEPTNSLSFKLKNCSNSIYEGEPVWDMLIKNSCDYYTLATDEEDTEEPVIQRITDTHDPVNKPSHYMLGDIEVKDIIAIVADKYHKGSVAHNVASALEYQMRAPEKNGLEDIKIARKCLDFAIENWE
;
A
#
# COMPACT_ATOMS: atom_id res chain seq x y z
N MET A 1 -3.89 19.14 -20.81
CA MET A 1 -2.84 19.14 -19.79
C MET A 1 -1.69 18.43 -20.45
N GLU A 2 -0.58 19.13 -20.68
CA GLU A 2 0.60 18.56 -21.33
C GLU A 2 1.54 18.13 -20.21
N PHE A 3 1.88 16.84 -20.15
CA PHE A 3 2.89 16.34 -19.23
C PHE A 3 4.28 16.58 -19.81
N LYS A 4 5.28 16.77 -18.94
CA LYS A 4 6.70 16.91 -19.32
C LYS A 4 7.58 15.95 -18.53
N GLY A 5 8.80 15.72 -19.03
CA GLY A 5 9.81 15.01 -18.28
C GLY A 5 10.06 15.69 -16.93
N GLY A 6 10.08 14.88 -15.88
CA GLY A 6 10.23 15.30 -14.48
C GLY A 6 8.91 15.49 -13.74
N ASP A 7 7.75 15.47 -14.41
CA ASP A 7 6.47 15.57 -13.72
C ASP A 7 6.20 14.32 -12.87
N ARG A 8 5.78 14.54 -11.62
CA ARG A 8 5.25 13.49 -10.76
C ARG A 8 3.76 13.31 -11.05
N VAL A 9 3.35 12.06 -11.29
CA VAL A 9 1.99 11.71 -11.66
C VAL A 9 1.43 10.64 -10.73
N HIS A 10 0.13 10.76 -10.43
CA HIS A 10 -0.68 9.70 -9.85
C HIS A 10 -1.26 8.86 -10.98
N VAL A 11 -0.98 7.57 -10.96
CA VAL A 11 -1.37 6.59 -11.98
C VAL A 11 -2.55 5.79 -11.45
N MET A 12 -3.72 5.96 -12.07
CA MET A 12 -4.95 5.28 -11.66
C MET A 12 -5.37 4.17 -12.64
N MET A 13 -4.87 4.23 -13.87
CA MET A 13 -5.12 3.21 -14.88
C MET A 13 -3.91 3.07 -15.80
N LEU A 14 -3.45 1.83 -16.02
CA LEU A 14 -2.34 1.51 -16.91
C LEU A 14 -2.62 0.20 -17.66
N GLY A 15 -2.53 0.23 -18.99
CA GLY A 15 -2.79 -0.91 -19.87
C GLY A 15 -4.22 -1.45 -19.76
N GLY A 16 -5.19 -0.61 -19.42
CA GLY A 16 -6.58 -1.00 -19.16
C GLY A 16 -6.81 -1.69 -17.81
N LYS A 17 -5.81 -1.69 -16.93
CA LYS A 17 -5.93 -2.19 -15.55
C LYS A 17 -6.04 -1.02 -14.58
N GLU A 18 -6.98 -1.12 -13.65
CA GLU A 18 -7.04 -0.23 -12.50
C GLU A 18 -5.82 -0.48 -11.61
N VAL A 19 -5.11 0.59 -11.29
CA VAL A 19 -3.87 0.62 -10.52
C VAL A 19 -3.89 1.84 -9.61
N ASP A 20 -3.07 1.89 -8.58
CA ASP A 20 -2.98 3.06 -7.70
C ASP A 20 -1.52 3.21 -7.22
N PHE A 21 -0.77 4.10 -7.87
CA PHE A 21 0.62 4.38 -7.51
C PHE A 21 1.07 5.73 -8.04
N TYR A 22 2.22 6.22 -7.55
CA TYR A 22 2.85 7.44 -8.01
C TYR A 22 4.10 7.12 -8.80
N GLY A 23 4.40 7.90 -9.83
CA GLY A 23 5.63 7.78 -10.61
C GLY A 23 6.08 9.12 -11.16
N THR A 24 7.34 9.19 -11.56
CA THR A 24 7.92 10.37 -12.21
C THR A 24 8.10 10.06 -13.69
N LEU A 25 7.63 10.94 -14.55
CA LEU A 25 7.80 10.78 -15.99
C LEU A 25 9.25 11.09 -16.38
N SER A 26 9.94 10.14 -16.99
CA SER A 26 11.27 10.32 -17.58
C SER A 26 11.14 10.37 -19.09
N GLU A 27 11.64 11.44 -19.70
CA GLU A 27 11.77 11.50 -21.16
C GLU A 27 12.77 10.45 -21.65
N GLU A 28 12.43 9.77 -22.74
CA GLU A 28 13.35 8.88 -23.45
C GLU A 28 14.01 9.64 -24.61
N PRO A 29 15.35 9.62 -24.72
CA PRO A 29 16.06 10.37 -25.76
C PRO A 29 15.79 9.86 -27.18
N THR A 30 15.20 8.67 -27.34
CA THR A 30 14.99 8.01 -28.65
C THR A 30 13.55 8.07 -29.14
N ASN A 31 12.58 8.48 -28.32
CA ASN A 31 11.16 8.46 -28.70
C ASN A 31 10.39 9.64 -28.10
N SER A 32 10.12 10.66 -28.91
CA SER A 32 9.53 11.94 -28.50
C SER A 32 8.05 11.88 -28.09
N LEU A 33 7.43 10.69 -28.12
CA LEU A 33 5.98 10.49 -27.94
C LEU A 33 5.63 9.56 -26.77
N SER A 34 6.64 9.16 -25.97
CA SER A 34 6.45 8.27 -24.82
C SER A 34 7.38 8.66 -23.67
N PHE A 35 6.85 8.68 -22.46
CA PHE A 35 7.63 8.76 -21.22
C PHE A 35 7.89 7.35 -20.69
N LYS A 36 8.88 7.20 -19.81
CA LYS A 36 8.99 6.04 -18.93
C LYS A 36 8.71 6.44 -17.50
N LEU A 37 7.99 5.59 -16.78
CA LEU A 37 7.82 5.78 -15.36
C LEU A 37 9.14 5.47 -14.63
N LYS A 38 9.54 6.37 -13.73
CA LYS A 38 10.66 6.18 -12.82
C LYS A 38 10.29 6.60 -11.41
N ASN A 39 11.02 6.11 -10.42
CA ASN A 39 10.75 6.39 -9.01
C ASN A 39 9.29 6.07 -8.66
N CYS A 40 8.81 4.92 -9.14
CA CYS A 40 7.46 4.47 -8.87
C CYS A 40 7.32 4.07 -7.41
N SER A 41 6.23 4.47 -6.75
CA SER A 41 5.87 3.93 -5.42
C SER A 41 5.54 2.44 -5.49
N ASN A 42 5.19 1.93 -6.68
CA ASN A 42 5.09 0.51 -6.98
C ASN A 42 6.12 0.11 -8.04
N SER A 43 7.16 -0.58 -7.60
CA SER A 43 8.34 -0.93 -8.41
C SER A 43 8.04 -1.90 -9.57
N ILE A 44 6.90 -2.59 -9.57
CA ILE A 44 6.51 -3.47 -10.68
C ILE A 44 6.24 -2.70 -11.98
N TYR A 45 5.99 -1.38 -11.87
CA TYR A 45 5.76 -0.48 -13.00
C TYR A 45 6.97 0.41 -13.30
N GLU A 46 8.12 0.17 -12.65
CA GLU A 46 9.35 0.91 -12.92
C GLU A 46 9.84 0.64 -14.35
N GLY A 47 10.04 1.70 -15.11
CA GLY A 47 10.45 1.63 -16.52
C GLY A 47 9.33 1.35 -17.51
N GLU A 48 8.08 1.21 -17.05
CA GLU A 48 6.94 1.00 -17.94
C GLU A 48 6.70 2.24 -18.83
N PRO A 49 6.43 2.04 -20.13
CA PRO A 49 6.19 3.13 -21.06
C PRO A 49 4.80 3.74 -20.85
N VAL A 50 4.75 5.06 -20.79
CA VAL A 50 3.53 5.88 -20.75
C VAL A 50 3.44 6.63 -22.06
N TRP A 51 2.33 6.45 -22.77
CA TRP A 51 2.14 7.05 -24.09
C TRP A 51 1.39 8.37 -23.99
N ASP A 52 2.03 9.45 -24.43
CA ASP A 52 1.48 10.82 -24.40
C ASP A 52 0.14 10.92 -25.17
N MET A 53 -0.05 10.10 -26.19
CA MET A 53 -1.27 10.12 -27.02
C MET A 53 -2.49 9.40 -26.41
N LEU A 54 -2.37 8.67 -25.29
CA LEU A 54 -3.49 7.92 -24.69
C LEU A 54 -4.22 8.68 -23.57
N ILE A 55 -3.84 9.94 -23.31
CA ILE A 55 -4.35 10.83 -22.25
C ILE A 55 -5.87 11.09 -22.28
N LYS A 56 -6.62 10.55 -23.25
CA LYS A 56 -8.08 10.67 -23.30
C LYS A 56 -8.83 9.46 -23.89
N ASN A 57 -8.30 8.25 -23.76
CA ASN A 57 -9.07 7.06 -24.10
C ASN A 57 -8.85 5.94 -23.08
N SER A 58 -9.88 5.71 -22.24
CA SER A 58 -10.34 4.52 -21.50
C SER A 58 -9.37 3.39 -21.05
N CYS A 59 -8.06 3.51 -21.21
CA CYS A 59 -7.07 2.46 -20.98
C CYS A 59 -5.95 2.95 -20.04
N ASP A 60 -5.57 4.22 -20.12
CA ASP A 60 -4.50 4.82 -19.33
C ASP A 60 -5.00 6.16 -18.74
N TYR A 61 -4.89 6.35 -17.43
CA TYR A 61 -5.37 7.55 -16.73
C TYR A 61 -4.38 7.98 -15.65
N TYR A 62 -3.91 9.22 -15.78
CA TYR A 62 -2.92 9.83 -14.90
C TYR A 62 -3.31 11.27 -14.58
N THR A 63 -2.98 11.74 -13.38
CA THR A 63 -3.11 13.15 -12.97
C THR A 63 -1.77 13.65 -12.46
N LEU A 64 -1.50 14.96 -12.54
CA LEU A 64 -0.34 15.52 -11.85
C LEU A 64 -0.53 15.32 -10.34
N ALA A 65 0.51 14.83 -9.67
CA ALA A 65 0.53 14.81 -8.21
C ALA A 65 0.61 16.27 -7.74
N THR A 66 -0.48 16.77 -7.15
CA THR A 66 -0.46 18.08 -6.48
C THR A 66 0.10 17.86 -5.08
N ASP A 67 1.25 18.45 -4.83
CA ASP A 67 2.11 18.27 -3.65
C ASP A 67 1.41 18.56 -2.29
N GLU A 68 0.62 17.62 -1.76
CA GLU A 68 0.20 17.64 -0.34
C GLU A 68 0.70 16.47 0.51
N GLU A 69 1.38 15.46 -0.04
CA GLU A 69 2.12 14.46 0.74
C GLU A 69 3.38 13.99 0.00
N ASP A 70 4.56 14.46 0.42
CA ASP A 70 5.85 13.75 0.48
C ASP A 70 7.04 14.71 0.32
N THR A 71 7.60 15.16 1.45
CA THR A 71 9.00 15.63 1.54
C THR A 71 9.92 14.61 2.21
N GLU A 72 9.55 13.33 2.28
CA GLU A 72 10.46 12.30 2.78
C GLU A 72 11.09 11.57 1.59
N GLU A 73 12.32 11.96 1.25
CA GLU A 73 13.17 11.22 0.32
C GLU A 73 13.30 9.75 0.79
N PRO A 74 13.16 8.73 -0.08
CA PRO A 74 13.40 7.36 0.34
C PRO A 74 14.90 7.15 0.58
N VAL A 75 15.29 7.09 1.85
CA VAL A 75 16.61 6.58 2.25
C VAL A 75 16.67 5.11 1.84
N ILE A 76 17.34 4.82 0.72
CA ILE A 76 17.62 3.44 0.30
C ILE A 76 18.56 2.80 1.32
N GLN A 77 18.00 2.18 2.36
CA GLN A 77 18.68 1.14 3.09
C GLN A 77 18.55 -0.14 2.27
N ARG A 78 19.65 -0.58 1.65
CA ARG A 78 19.77 -1.96 1.18
C ARG A 78 19.74 -2.88 2.40
N ILE A 79 18.56 -3.19 2.89
CA ILE A 79 18.37 -4.28 3.83
C ILE A 79 18.50 -5.53 2.96
N THR A 80 19.59 -6.27 3.15
CA THR A 80 19.64 -7.67 2.76
C THR A 80 18.47 -8.34 3.47
N ASP A 81 17.38 -8.55 2.73
CA ASP A 81 16.15 -9.14 3.20
C ASP A 81 16.46 -10.60 3.54
N THR A 82 17.00 -10.81 4.74
CA THR A 82 16.94 -12.09 5.41
C THR A 82 15.47 -12.31 5.70
N HIS A 83 14.76 -12.88 4.73
CA HIS A 83 13.42 -13.42 4.89
C HIS A 83 13.49 -14.40 6.07
N ASP A 84 13.13 -13.89 7.24
CA ASP A 84 13.02 -14.66 8.47
C ASP A 84 11.52 -14.95 8.64
N PRO A 85 11.03 -16.09 8.13
CA PRO A 85 9.63 -16.45 8.21
C PRO A 85 9.15 -16.65 9.66
N VAL A 86 10.07 -16.67 10.64
CA VAL A 86 9.77 -16.80 12.05
C VAL A 86 9.61 -15.44 12.71
N ASN A 87 10.51 -14.49 12.41
CA ASN A 87 10.53 -13.19 13.09
C ASN A 87 9.83 -12.06 12.31
N LYS A 88 9.69 -12.18 10.97
CA LYS A 88 9.09 -11.15 10.11
C LYS A 88 8.32 -11.76 8.91
N PRO A 89 7.17 -12.40 9.13
CA PRO A 89 6.37 -12.93 8.04
C PRO A 89 5.73 -11.78 7.24
N SER A 90 5.80 -11.83 5.91
CA SER A 90 5.28 -10.77 5.03
C SER A 90 3.80 -10.44 5.24
N HIS A 91 3.00 -11.43 5.65
CA HIS A 91 1.56 -11.27 5.93
C HIS A 91 1.23 -10.62 7.28
N TYR A 92 2.24 -10.19 8.04
CA TYR A 92 2.12 -9.32 9.22
C TYR A 92 2.76 -7.94 8.99
N MET A 93 2.99 -7.57 7.73
CA MET A 93 3.48 -6.26 7.33
C MET A 93 2.36 -5.49 6.62
N LEU A 94 2.19 -4.21 6.98
CA LEU A 94 1.36 -3.23 6.28
C LEU A 94 2.26 -2.11 5.80
N GLY A 95 2.86 -2.31 4.62
CA GLY A 95 3.98 -1.48 4.17
C GLY A 95 5.15 -1.59 5.13
N ASP A 96 5.61 -0.47 5.67
CA ASP A 96 6.74 -0.41 6.61
C ASP A 96 6.36 -0.66 8.09
N ILE A 97 5.07 -0.87 8.38
CA ILE A 97 4.56 -1.04 9.74
C ILE A 97 4.28 -2.51 10.02
N GLU A 98 4.78 -3.03 11.14
CA GLU A 98 4.42 -4.37 11.60
C GLU A 98 3.03 -4.37 12.26
N VAL A 99 2.21 -5.36 11.91
CA VAL A 99 0.88 -5.61 12.50
C VAL A 99 0.92 -5.60 14.04
N LYS A 100 1.99 -6.13 14.64
CA LYS A 100 2.15 -6.17 16.10
C LYS A 100 2.22 -4.78 16.73
N ASP A 101 2.79 -3.79 16.03
CA ASP A 101 3.00 -2.44 16.57
C ASP A 101 1.66 -1.69 16.62
N ILE A 102 0.84 -1.87 15.57
CA ILE A 102 -0.55 -1.38 15.54
C ILE A 102 -1.36 -2.04 16.66
N ILE A 103 -1.26 -3.36 16.80
CA ILE A 103 -1.95 -4.12 17.86
C ILE A 103 -1.57 -3.60 19.23
N ALA A 104 -0.27 -3.38 19.50
CA ALA A 104 0.20 -2.88 20.79
C ALA A 104 -0.38 -1.49 21.10
N ILE A 105 -0.31 -0.55 20.14
CA ILE A 105 -0.83 0.81 20.31
C ILE A 105 -2.34 0.80 20.63
N VAL A 106 -3.11 -0.05 19.94
CA VAL A 106 -4.55 -0.14 20.16
C VAL A 106 -4.89 -0.86 21.45
N ALA A 107 -4.25 -2.00 21.73
CA ALA A 107 -4.50 -2.79 22.94
C ALA A 107 -4.22 -2.00 24.22
N ASP A 108 -3.18 -1.16 24.23
CA ASP A 108 -2.83 -0.29 25.36
C ASP A 108 -3.91 0.76 25.71
N LYS A 109 -4.87 1.02 24.81
CA LYS A 109 -6.00 1.92 25.09
C LYS A 109 -7.10 1.25 25.92
N TYR A 110 -7.07 -0.07 26.08
CA TYR A 110 -8.09 -0.81 26.80
C TYR A 110 -7.62 -1.13 28.22
N HIS A 111 -8.46 -0.80 29.20
CA HIS A 111 -8.17 -1.03 30.61
C HIS A 111 -8.42 -2.48 31.05
N LYS A 112 -9.26 -3.22 30.31
CA LYS A 112 -9.61 -4.61 30.60
C LYS A 112 -8.86 -5.55 29.65
N GLY A 113 -8.00 -6.40 30.20
CA GLY A 113 -7.13 -7.28 29.42
C GLY A 113 -7.87 -8.25 28.49
N SER A 114 -9.04 -8.75 28.89
CA SER A 114 -9.84 -9.63 28.03
C SER A 114 -10.43 -8.89 26.81
N VAL A 115 -10.81 -7.62 26.98
CA VAL A 115 -11.28 -6.77 25.88
C VAL A 115 -10.10 -6.43 24.97
N ALA A 116 -8.97 -6.01 25.56
CA ALA A 116 -7.74 -5.70 24.83
C ALA A 116 -7.29 -6.87 23.94
N HIS A 117 -7.28 -8.09 24.49
CA HIS A 117 -6.90 -9.31 23.76
C HIS A 117 -7.81 -9.59 22.57
N ASN A 118 -9.13 -9.49 22.76
CA ASN A 118 -10.09 -9.76 21.69
C ASN A 118 -10.05 -8.68 20.60
N VAL A 119 -9.86 -7.41 20.96
CA VAL A 119 -9.66 -6.32 20.00
C VAL A 119 -8.35 -6.50 19.22
N ALA A 120 -7.26 -6.84 19.90
CA ALA A 120 -5.98 -7.17 19.28
C ALA A 120 -6.11 -8.30 18.25
N SER A 121 -6.81 -9.37 18.63
CA SER A 121 -7.03 -10.54 17.77
C SER A 121 -7.88 -10.19 16.56
N ALA A 122 -8.93 -9.38 16.75
CA ALA A 122 -9.77 -8.91 15.66
C ALA A 122 -8.97 -8.09 14.63
N LEU A 123 -8.13 -7.18 15.11
CA LEU A 123 -7.23 -6.37 14.27
C LEU A 123 -6.25 -7.24 13.49
N GLU A 124 -5.60 -8.22 14.15
CA GLU A 124 -4.70 -9.17 13.50
C GLU A 124 -5.38 -9.86 12.31
N TYR A 125 -6.59 -10.40 12.51
CA TYR A 125 -7.33 -11.08 11.46
C TYR A 125 -7.80 -10.14 10.35
N GLN A 126 -8.18 -8.90 10.67
CA GLN A 126 -8.52 -7.88 9.67
C GLN A 126 -7.33 -7.57 8.75
N MET A 127 -6.15 -7.38 9.33
CA MET A 127 -4.93 -7.05 8.61
C MET A 127 -4.38 -8.24 7.81
N ARG A 128 -4.58 -9.47 8.31
CA ARG A 128 -4.17 -10.71 7.64
C ARG A 128 -5.09 -11.13 6.49
N ALA A 129 -6.35 -10.68 6.50
CA ALA A 129 -7.37 -11.12 5.55
C ALA A 129 -6.99 -10.91 4.06
N PRO A 130 -6.46 -9.74 3.63
CA PRO A 130 -6.12 -9.50 2.22
C PRO A 130 -5.05 -10.46 1.67
N GLU A 131 -4.15 -10.92 2.56
CA GLU A 131 -2.93 -11.67 2.20
C GLU A 131 -3.08 -13.19 2.37
N LYS A 132 -4.06 -13.67 3.16
CA LYS A 132 -4.11 -15.09 3.57
C LYS A 132 -5.46 -15.80 3.38
N ASN A 133 -6.46 -15.57 4.22
CA ASN A 133 -7.72 -16.33 4.15
C ASN A 133 -8.97 -15.48 3.81
N GLY A 134 -8.80 -14.20 3.50
CA GLY A 134 -9.90 -13.32 3.07
C GLY A 134 -11.09 -13.34 4.02
N LEU A 135 -12.26 -13.72 3.47
CA LEU A 135 -13.53 -13.73 4.18
C LEU A 135 -13.51 -14.56 5.48
N GLU A 136 -12.75 -15.65 5.55
CA GLU A 136 -12.72 -16.48 6.75
C GLU A 136 -12.09 -15.74 7.93
N ASP A 137 -11.03 -14.97 7.68
CA ASP A 137 -10.40 -14.14 8.72
C ASP A 137 -11.34 -13.02 9.18
N ILE A 138 -12.12 -12.43 8.26
CA ILE A 138 -13.14 -11.44 8.62
C ILE A 138 -14.22 -12.05 9.53
N LYS A 139 -14.63 -13.31 9.28
CA LYS A 139 -15.59 -14.00 10.16
C LYS A 139 -15.00 -14.26 11.55
N ILE A 140 -13.72 -14.61 11.64
CA ILE A 140 -13.03 -14.82 12.92
C ILE A 140 -12.90 -13.49 13.66
N ALA A 141 -12.47 -12.42 12.98
CA ALA A 141 -12.37 -11.08 13.54
C ALA A 141 -13.69 -10.63 14.18
N ARG A 142 -14.82 -10.85 13.49
CA ARG A 142 -16.15 -10.57 14.04
C ARG A 142 -16.41 -11.32 15.35
N LYS A 143 -16.10 -12.61 15.45
CA LYS A 143 -16.28 -13.38 16.70
C LYS A 143 -15.48 -12.78 17.85
N CYS A 144 -14.25 -12.34 17.58
CA CYS A 144 -13.44 -11.65 18.58
C CYS A 144 -14.09 -10.34 19.03
N LEU A 145 -14.64 -9.54 18.11
CA LEU A 145 -15.38 -8.32 18.45
C LEU A 145 -16.64 -8.61 19.26
N ASP A 146 -17.38 -9.67 18.92
CA ASP A 146 -18.55 -10.11 19.69
C ASP A 146 -18.16 -10.41 21.15
N PHE A 147 -17.06 -11.15 21.37
CA PHE A 147 -16.53 -11.41 22.71
C PHE A 147 -16.08 -10.13 23.43
N ALA A 148 -15.45 -9.19 22.72
CA ALA A 148 -15.04 -7.92 23.29
C ALA A 148 -16.25 -7.09 23.76
N ILE A 149 -17.33 -7.09 22.97
CA ILE A 149 -18.60 -6.43 23.30
C ILE A 149 -19.26 -7.09 24.51
N GLU A 150 -19.34 -8.42 24.55
CA GLU A 150 -19.89 -9.15 25.70
C GLU A 150 -19.13 -8.89 26.99
N ASN A 151 -17.83 -8.61 26.90
CA ASN A 151 -16.95 -8.39 28.05
C ASN A 151 -16.60 -6.91 28.26
N TRP A 152 -17.34 -5.97 27.66
CA TRP A 152 -16.96 -4.57 27.56
C TRP A 152 -16.78 -3.85 28.92
N GLU A 153 -17.58 -4.21 29.93
CA GLU A 153 -17.53 -3.63 31.29
C GLU A 153 -16.63 -4.40 32.25
#